data_AF-A0A954M4N2-F1
#
_entry.id   AF-A0A954M4N2-F1
#
_cell.length_a   1.000
_cell.length_b   1.000
_cell.length_c   1.000
_cell.angle_alpha   90.00
_cell.angle_beta   90.00
_cell.angle_gamma   90.00
#
_symmetry.space_group_name_H-M   'P 1'
#
loop_
_entity.id
_entity.type
_entity.pdbx_description
1 polymer ?
#
loop_
_entity_poly.entity_id
_entity_poly.type
_entity_poly.pdbx_seq_one_letter_code
_entity_poly.pdbx_strand_id
1 'polypeptide(L)'
;IDEHEHEGELRLSNRPLGQVMLVDNAPASAPLLVVDQLDVHKGQAVNAGETLCQLVDLSRLYIEGHAFEQDAAALSHAAEQGWTITAILGDPADGNVVEGLRLAYLGNSVDRESRTLPFYVDLLNEVVRDTENGDHQRFITWRYRPGQRMQLEVPIEEWTDQIVLPVDAAVQEGADWFVFQQNGKRFDRIAVHVRHRDQRSVVVANDGSLFPGDVVALKSAHQMQMAIRNQSGGAVDPHAGHNH
;
A
#
# COMPACT_ATOMS: atom_id res chain seq x y z
N ILE A 1 54.84 44.99 -32.91
CA ILE A 1 55.71 43.96 -32.31
C ILE A 1 55.26 43.88 -30.85
N ASP A 2 54.37 43.00 -30.42
CA ASP A 2 53.77 41.81 -31.03
C ASP A 2 52.32 41.70 -30.57
N GLU A 3 51.48 41.22 -31.48
CA GLU A 3 50.14 40.69 -31.23
C GLU A 3 50.26 39.31 -30.59
N HIS A 4 49.42 38.99 -29.60
CA HIS A 4 49.10 37.60 -29.30
C HIS A 4 47.62 37.48 -28.92
N GLU A 5 46.86 37.02 -29.90
CA GLU A 5 45.55 36.39 -29.79
C GLU A 5 45.63 35.18 -28.84
N HIS A 6 44.61 35.00 -28.01
CA HIS A 6 44.31 33.71 -27.41
C HIS A 6 42.82 33.41 -27.62
N GLU A 7 42.52 32.81 -28.77
CA GLU A 7 41.32 32.01 -28.96
C GLU A 7 41.41 30.77 -28.07
N GLY A 8 40.58 30.73 -27.02
CA GLY A 8 40.35 29.52 -26.24
C GLY A 8 39.45 28.56 -27.02
N GLU A 9 40.06 27.67 -27.78
CA GLU A 9 39.40 26.53 -28.42
C GLU A 9 38.56 25.73 -27.40
N LEU A 10 37.23 25.78 -27.57
CA LEU A 10 36.29 24.90 -26.88
C LEU A 10 36.46 23.47 -27.42
N ARG A 11 37.23 22.63 -26.71
CA ARG A 11 37.32 21.21 -27.03
C ARG A 11 36.06 20.47 -26.59
N LEU A 12 35.17 20.21 -27.55
CA LEU A 12 34.08 19.25 -27.41
C LEU A 12 34.65 17.86 -27.07
N SER A 13 34.30 17.33 -25.91
CA SER A 13 34.65 15.97 -25.51
C SER A 13 33.99 14.97 -26.48
N ASN A 14 34.79 14.36 -27.36
CA ASN A 14 34.35 13.34 -28.30
C ASN A 14 34.17 11.99 -27.56
N ARG A 15 33.19 11.91 -26.66
CA ARG A 15 32.72 10.64 -26.11
C ARG A 15 31.64 10.11 -27.07
N PRO A 16 31.85 8.95 -27.73
CA PRO A 16 30.77 8.33 -28.48
C PRO A 16 29.64 8.01 -27.49
N LEU A 17 28.47 8.61 -27.71
CA LEU A 17 27.25 8.25 -27.00
C LEU A 17 26.96 6.79 -27.34
N GLY A 18 27.20 5.90 -26.37
CA GLY A 18 26.82 4.50 -26.49
C GLY A 18 25.30 4.43 -26.61
N GLN A 19 24.82 3.81 -27.68
CA GLN A 19 23.40 3.52 -27.86
C GLN A 19 22.96 2.57 -26.74
N VAL A 20 22.17 3.08 -25.79
CA VAL A 20 21.50 2.24 -24.79
C VAL A 20 20.33 1.57 -25.50
N MET A 21 20.50 0.29 -25.85
CA MET A 21 19.43 -0.56 -26.35
C MET A 21 18.65 -1.08 -25.14
N LEU A 22 17.40 -0.66 -25.02
CA LEU A 22 16.45 -1.25 -24.08
C LEU A 22 16.11 -2.64 -24.62
N VAL A 23 16.57 -3.69 -23.94
CA VAL A 23 16.26 -5.08 -24.30
C VAL A 23 14.84 -5.36 -23.83
N ASP A 24 13.87 -5.18 -24.72
CA ASP A 24 12.49 -5.63 -24.50
C ASP A 24 12.47 -7.17 -24.53
N ASN A 25 12.39 -7.77 -23.34
CA ASN A 25 12.10 -9.19 -23.19
C ASN A 25 10.77 -9.38 -22.46
N ALA A 26 9.68 -9.12 -23.18
CA ALA A 26 8.32 -9.56 -22.85
C ALA A 26 7.52 -9.69 -24.17
N PRO A 27 6.54 -10.59 -24.28
CA PRO A 27 5.71 -10.67 -25.47
C PRO A 27 4.95 -9.35 -25.62
N ALA A 28 5.28 -8.59 -26.66
CA ALA A 28 4.72 -7.28 -26.96
C ALA A 28 3.24 -7.40 -27.37
N SER A 29 2.35 -7.53 -26.39
CA SER A 29 1.03 -6.92 -26.54
C SER A 29 1.29 -5.42 -26.62
N ALA A 30 1.00 -4.80 -27.78
CA ALA A 30 1.19 -3.37 -27.94
C ALA A 30 0.51 -2.60 -26.79
N PRO A 31 1.16 -1.55 -26.25
CA PRO A 31 0.58 -0.76 -25.17
C PRO A 31 -0.76 -0.19 -25.61
N LEU A 32 -1.75 -0.28 -24.73
CA LEU A 32 -3.09 0.23 -24.99
C LEU A 32 -3.09 1.74 -24.82
N LEU A 33 -2.69 2.45 -25.88
CA LEU A 33 -2.63 3.91 -25.89
C LEU A 33 -4.04 4.51 -25.92
N VAL A 34 -4.31 5.41 -24.99
CA VAL A 34 -5.57 6.16 -24.88
C VAL A 34 -5.28 7.64 -25.16
N VAL A 35 -6.22 8.32 -25.82
CA VAL A 35 -6.14 9.78 -26.01
C VAL A 35 -6.44 10.46 -24.68
N ASP A 36 -5.45 11.18 -24.16
CA ASP A 36 -5.58 12.00 -22.94
C ASP A 36 -6.02 13.42 -23.28
N GLN A 37 -5.40 14.01 -24.30
CA GLN A 37 -5.69 15.36 -24.77
C GLN A 37 -5.72 15.38 -26.30
N LEU A 38 -6.67 16.12 -26.88
CA LEU A 38 -6.79 16.35 -28.32
C LEU A 38 -6.77 17.87 -28.56
N ASP A 39 -5.69 18.36 -29.18
CA ASP A 39 -5.40 19.78 -29.33
C ASP A 39 -5.96 20.37 -30.63
N VAL A 40 -6.65 19.55 -31.43
CA VAL A 40 -7.12 19.92 -32.76
C VAL A 40 -8.59 19.56 -32.99
N HIS A 41 -9.22 20.30 -33.89
CA HIS A 41 -10.61 20.07 -34.30
C HIS A 41 -10.71 19.69 -35.77
N LYS A 42 -11.78 18.98 -36.13
CA LYS A 42 -12.04 18.58 -37.51
C LYS A 42 -12.13 19.82 -38.41
N GLY A 43 -11.31 19.85 -39.47
CA GLY A 43 -11.24 20.95 -40.43
C GLY A 43 -10.23 22.05 -40.10
N GLN A 44 -9.51 21.94 -38.98
CA GLN A 44 -8.41 22.84 -38.63
C GLN A 44 -7.21 22.59 -39.55
N ALA A 45 -6.61 23.68 -40.05
CA ALA A 45 -5.29 23.62 -40.69
C ALA A 45 -4.21 23.51 -39.61
N VAL A 46 -3.28 22.58 -39.77
CA VAL A 46 -2.19 22.32 -38.83
C VAL A 46 -0.84 22.45 -39.53
N ASN A 47 0.19 22.83 -38.78
CA ASN A 47 1.54 22.93 -39.29
C ASN A 47 2.33 21.63 -39.08
N ALA A 48 3.36 21.42 -39.90
CA ALA A 48 4.29 20.32 -39.67
C ALA A 48 5.02 20.51 -38.33
N GLY A 49 4.98 19.49 -37.48
CA GLY A 49 5.54 19.52 -36.12
C GLY A 49 4.57 20.05 -35.05
N GLU A 50 3.34 20.42 -35.41
CA GLU A 50 2.29 20.76 -34.44
C GLU A 50 1.80 19.49 -33.73
N THR A 51 1.80 19.52 -32.39
CA THR A 51 1.24 18.45 -31.57
C THR A 51 -0.27 18.40 -31.74
N LEU A 52 -0.79 17.25 -32.18
CA LEU A 52 -2.23 17.07 -32.42
C LEU A 52 -2.96 16.49 -31.21
N CYS A 53 -2.30 15.61 -30.48
CA CYS A 53 -2.85 14.94 -29.32
C CYS A 53 -1.74 14.39 -28.42
N GLN A 54 -2.10 14.13 -27.18
CA GLN A 54 -1.31 13.37 -26.23
C GLN A 54 -1.93 11.99 -26.06
N LEU A 55 -1.10 10.96 -26.22
CA LEU A 55 -1.45 9.58 -25.98
C LEU A 55 -0.77 9.10 -24.69
N VAL A 56 -1.51 8.35 -23.88
CA VAL A 56 -1.02 7.81 -22.61
C VAL A 56 -1.24 6.30 -22.54
N ASP A 57 -0.29 5.61 -21.93
CA ASP A 57 -0.47 4.22 -21.51
C ASP A 57 -0.87 4.21 -20.02
N LEU A 58 -2.09 3.77 -19.73
CA LEU A 58 -2.61 3.66 -18.37
C LEU A 58 -2.57 2.23 -17.83
N SER A 59 -1.99 1.28 -18.57
CA SER A 59 -1.88 -0.13 -18.16
C SER A 59 -0.95 -0.33 -16.97
N ARG A 60 0.05 0.54 -16.82
CA ARG A 60 0.95 0.60 -15.66
C ARG A 60 0.99 2.01 -15.13
N LEU A 61 0.64 2.15 -13.86
CA LEU A 61 0.70 3.41 -13.13
C LEU A 61 1.75 3.32 -12.02
N TYR A 62 2.16 4.48 -11.53
CA TYR A 62 2.92 4.59 -10.30
C TYR A 62 2.07 5.27 -9.24
N ILE A 63 2.13 4.75 -8.01
CA ILE A 63 1.67 5.47 -6.84
C ILE A 63 2.88 6.24 -6.31
N GLU A 64 2.79 7.57 -6.34
CA GLU A 64 3.80 8.44 -5.74
C GLU A 64 3.50 8.61 -4.25
N GLY A 65 4.46 8.20 -3.42
CA GLY A 65 4.47 8.39 -1.99
C GLY A 65 5.50 9.44 -1.59
N HIS A 66 5.22 10.13 -0.48
CA HIS A 66 6.14 11.09 0.13
C HIS A 66 6.46 10.61 1.54
N ALA A 67 7.71 10.20 1.76
CA ALA A 67 8.18 9.79 3.08
C ALA A 67 9.04 10.89 3.70
N PHE A 68 9.04 11.00 5.03
CA PHE A 68 9.98 11.92 5.67
C PHE A 68 11.41 11.40 5.54
N GLU A 69 12.38 12.30 5.62
CA GLU A 69 13.80 11.97 5.51
C GLU A 69 14.24 10.85 6.48
N GLN A 70 13.69 10.85 7.69
CA GLN A 70 13.97 9.83 8.71
C GLN A 70 13.48 8.42 8.33
N ASP A 71 12.48 8.32 7.46
CA ASP A 71 11.88 7.05 7.03
C ASP A 71 12.54 6.48 5.76
N ALA A 72 13.44 7.25 5.13
CA ALA A 72 14.15 6.84 3.91
C ALA A 72 14.99 5.56 4.11
N ALA A 73 15.56 5.37 5.30
CA ALA A 73 16.31 4.16 5.64
C ALA A 73 15.40 2.93 5.68
N ALA A 74 14.19 3.06 6.25
CA ALA A 74 13.22 1.97 6.30
C ALA A 74 12.71 1.59 4.90
N LEU A 75 12.46 2.59 4.04
CA LEU A 75 12.10 2.36 2.63
C LEU A 75 13.19 1.63 1.85
N SER A 76 14.44 2.04 2.04
CA SER A 76 15.58 1.40 1.38
C SER A 76 15.71 -0.05 1.85
N HIS A 77 15.57 -0.29 3.15
CA HIS A 77 15.61 -1.63 3.72
C HIS A 77 14.47 -2.51 3.20
N ALA A 78 13.24 -2.00 3.15
CA ALA A 78 12.10 -2.71 2.60
C ALA A 78 12.32 -3.12 1.14
N ALA A 79 12.93 -2.24 0.34
CA ALA A 79 13.28 -2.53 -1.05
C ALA A 79 14.38 -3.59 -1.18
N GLU A 80 15.43 -3.53 -0.35
CA GLU A 80 16.52 -4.50 -0.31
C GLU A 80 16.03 -5.91 0.08
N GLN A 81 15.10 -5.99 1.05
CA GLN A 81 14.47 -7.25 1.46
C GLN A 81 13.41 -7.73 0.47
N GLY A 82 13.02 -6.90 -0.50
CA GLY A 82 11.95 -7.21 -1.44
C GLY A 82 10.56 -7.28 -0.78
N TRP A 83 10.38 -6.60 0.35
CA TRP A 83 9.09 -6.55 1.03
C TRP A 83 8.05 -5.82 0.19
N THR A 84 6.82 -6.35 0.22
CA THR A 84 5.72 -5.80 -0.55
C THR A 84 4.98 -4.72 0.22
N ILE A 85 4.59 -3.67 -0.49
CA ILE A 85 3.83 -2.53 0.02
C ILE A 85 2.34 -2.80 -0.22
N THR A 86 1.50 -2.29 0.68
CA THR A 86 0.04 -2.32 0.54
C THR A 86 -0.48 -0.91 0.26
N ALA A 87 -1.38 -0.76 -0.72
CA ALA A 87 -2.07 0.49 -0.98
C ALA A 87 -3.56 0.38 -0.63
N ILE A 88 -4.09 1.40 0.04
CA ILE A 88 -5.48 1.49 0.47
C ILE A 88 -6.13 2.68 -0.21
N LEU A 89 -7.29 2.47 -0.84
CA LEU A 89 -8.08 3.54 -1.45
C LEU A 89 -9.30 3.86 -0.57
N GLY A 90 -9.34 5.05 0.01
CA GLY A 90 -10.45 5.45 0.89
C GLY A 90 -10.45 4.67 2.20
N ASP A 91 -11.61 4.18 2.63
CA ASP A 91 -11.74 3.40 3.86
C ASP A 91 -11.33 1.93 3.63
N PRO A 92 -10.38 1.38 4.42
CA PRO A 92 -10.02 -0.04 4.36
C PRO A 92 -11.20 -1.01 4.54
N ALA A 93 -12.29 -0.59 5.20
CA ALA A 93 -13.48 -1.41 5.43
C ALA A 93 -14.25 -1.74 4.13
N ASP A 94 -14.08 -0.92 3.09
CA ASP A 94 -14.75 -1.11 1.79
C ASP A 94 -14.05 -2.16 0.90
N GLY A 95 -12.98 -2.81 1.39
CA GLY A 95 -12.23 -3.83 0.66
C GLY A 95 -11.37 -3.27 -0.47
N ASN A 96 -11.12 -1.96 -0.47
CA ASN A 96 -10.30 -1.26 -1.46
C ASN A 96 -8.81 -1.31 -1.11
N VAL A 97 -8.29 -2.53 -0.92
CA VAL A 97 -6.89 -2.78 -0.57
C VAL A 97 -6.20 -3.47 -1.74
N VAL A 98 -5.01 -3.00 -2.09
CA VAL A 98 -4.15 -3.56 -3.13
C VAL A 98 -2.85 -3.99 -2.47
N GLU A 99 -2.68 -5.29 -2.32
CA GLU A 99 -1.51 -5.89 -1.68
C GLU A 99 -0.46 -6.32 -2.71
N GLY A 100 0.73 -6.68 -2.25
CA GLY A 100 1.76 -7.27 -3.10
C GLY A 100 2.46 -6.27 -4.02
N LEU A 101 2.34 -4.96 -3.76
CA LEU A 101 2.96 -3.93 -4.58
C LEU A 101 4.46 -3.86 -4.30
N ARG A 102 5.24 -3.45 -5.30
CA ARG A 102 6.70 -3.36 -5.19
C ARG A 102 7.16 -1.93 -5.28
N LEU A 103 8.19 -1.60 -4.49
CA LEU A 103 8.89 -0.33 -4.65
C LEU A 103 9.62 -0.33 -6.00
N ALA A 104 9.22 0.58 -6.89
CA ALA A 104 9.81 0.71 -8.21
C ALA A 104 11.06 1.60 -8.17
N TYR A 105 10.97 2.72 -7.46
CA TYR A 105 12.05 3.69 -7.38
C TYR A 105 11.96 4.53 -6.10
N LEU A 106 13.11 4.82 -5.51
CA LEU A 106 13.26 5.77 -4.41
C LEU A 106 13.97 7.02 -4.96
N GLY A 107 13.42 8.20 -4.69
CA GLY A 107 14.01 9.46 -5.11
C GLY A 107 15.43 9.66 -4.56
N ASN A 108 16.25 10.41 -5.28
CA ASN A 108 17.64 10.71 -4.89
C ASN A 108 17.80 12.10 -4.25
N SER A 109 16.70 12.85 -4.11
CA SER A 109 16.72 14.21 -3.57
C SER A 109 15.49 14.45 -2.70
N VAL A 110 15.71 15.00 -1.52
CA VAL A 110 14.64 15.48 -0.64
C VAL A 110 14.10 16.79 -1.21
N ASP A 111 12.78 16.86 -1.34
CA ASP A 111 12.09 18.09 -1.72
C ASP A 111 12.26 19.15 -0.62
N ARG A 112 12.66 20.37 -0.99
CA ARG A 112 13.06 21.40 -0.03
C ARG A 112 11.89 22.01 0.73
N GLU A 113 10.71 22.02 0.13
CA GLU A 113 9.51 22.65 0.69
C GLU A 113 8.81 21.70 1.67
N SER A 114 8.51 20.49 1.19
CA SER A 114 7.84 19.45 1.96
C SER A 114 8.78 18.70 2.91
N ARG A 115 10.10 18.74 2.68
CA ARG A 115 11.12 17.91 3.37
C ARG A 115 10.82 16.41 3.28
N THR A 116 10.27 15.99 2.16
CA THR A 116 9.95 14.59 1.88
C THR A 116 10.82 14.03 0.77
N LEU A 117 11.07 12.73 0.85
CA LEU A 117 11.68 11.95 -0.21
C LEU A 117 10.55 11.29 -1.02
N PRO A 118 10.41 11.61 -2.31
CA PRO A 118 9.44 10.94 -3.16
C PRO A 118 9.87 9.50 -3.41
N PHE A 119 8.90 8.60 -3.46
CA PHE A 119 9.10 7.20 -3.82
C PHE A 119 7.94 6.70 -4.65
N TYR A 120 8.18 5.72 -5.51
CA TYR A 120 7.22 5.26 -6.50
C TYR A 120 6.99 3.77 -6.34
N VAL A 121 5.72 3.40 -6.26
CA VAL A 121 5.27 2.02 -6.11
C VAL A 121 4.58 1.60 -7.40
N ASP A 122 4.95 0.44 -7.92
CA ASP A 122 4.36 -0.12 -9.13
C ASP A 122 2.89 -0.50 -8.92
N LEU A 123 2.00 -0.01 -9.79
CA LEU A 123 0.58 -0.35 -9.80
C LEU A 123 0.17 -0.82 -11.19
N LEU A 124 -0.06 -2.12 -11.34
CA LEU A 124 -0.67 -2.67 -12.55
C LEU A 124 -2.16 -2.28 -12.57
N ASN A 125 -2.61 -1.75 -13.70
CA ASN A 125 -3.98 -1.28 -13.86
C ASN A 125 -4.83 -2.31 -14.60
N GLU A 126 -6.14 -2.25 -14.35
CA GLU A 126 -7.11 -3.18 -14.91
C GLU A 126 -8.18 -2.39 -15.68
N VAL A 127 -8.56 -2.91 -16.85
CA VAL A 127 -9.70 -2.38 -17.61
C VAL A 127 -11.00 -2.91 -16.97
N VAL A 128 -11.84 -2.00 -16.50
CA VAL A 128 -13.16 -2.33 -15.91
C VAL A 128 -14.25 -2.34 -16.98
N ARG A 129 -14.09 -1.52 -18.03
CA ARG A 129 -15.04 -1.44 -19.13
C ARG A 129 -14.33 -1.13 -20.42
N ASP A 130 -14.78 -1.79 -21.48
CA ASP A 130 -14.33 -1.57 -22.85
C ASP A 130 -15.56 -1.60 -23.75
N THR A 131 -15.89 -0.46 -24.36
CA THR A 131 -17.11 -0.32 -25.16
C THR A 131 -16.84 0.49 -26.40
N GLU A 132 -17.47 0.09 -27.50
CA GLU A 132 -17.45 0.82 -28.76
C GLU A 132 -18.80 1.53 -28.98
N ASN A 133 -18.77 2.78 -29.42
CA ASN A 133 -19.99 3.50 -29.79
C ASN A 133 -20.39 3.23 -31.26
N GLY A 134 -21.54 3.77 -31.68
CA GLY A 134 -22.02 3.62 -33.06
C GLY A 134 -21.13 4.26 -34.14
N ASP A 135 -20.18 5.11 -33.75
CA ASP A 135 -19.22 5.77 -34.62
C ASP A 135 -17.85 5.06 -34.64
N HIS A 136 -17.78 3.81 -34.15
CA HIS A 136 -16.56 3.00 -34.06
C HIS A 136 -15.46 3.59 -33.16
N GLN A 137 -15.85 4.41 -32.18
CA GLN A 137 -14.93 4.93 -31.16
C GLN A 137 -14.93 4.00 -29.95
N ARG A 138 -13.75 3.50 -29.59
CA ARG A 138 -13.54 2.65 -28.42
C ARG A 138 -13.30 3.51 -27.17
N PHE A 139 -14.03 3.22 -26.11
CA PHE A 139 -13.94 3.86 -24.80
C PHE A 139 -13.52 2.84 -23.76
N ILE A 140 -12.43 3.14 -23.06
CA ILE A 140 -11.83 2.26 -22.07
C ILE A 140 -11.90 2.94 -20.72
N THR A 141 -12.48 2.25 -19.73
CA THR A 141 -12.52 2.70 -18.34
C THR A 141 -11.56 1.87 -17.53
N TRP A 142 -10.56 2.54 -16.96
CA TRP A 142 -9.59 1.95 -16.06
C TRP A 142 -10.08 1.94 -14.61
N ARG A 143 -9.66 0.91 -13.86
CA ARG A 143 -9.94 0.77 -12.43
C ARG A 143 -9.29 1.92 -11.65
N TYR A 144 -7.99 2.11 -11.86
CA TYR A 144 -7.21 3.16 -11.25
C TYR A 144 -7.02 4.33 -12.22
N ARG A 145 -7.06 5.55 -11.69
CA ARG A 145 -6.98 6.79 -12.46
C ARG A 145 -5.90 7.70 -11.87
N PRO A 146 -5.09 8.37 -12.70
CA PRO A 146 -4.16 9.39 -12.23
C PRO A 146 -4.85 10.45 -11.35
N GLY A 147 -4.17 10.88 -10.28
CA GLY A 147 -4.70 11.84 -9.31
C GLY A 147 -5.58 11.23 -8.20
N GLN A 148 -5.85 9.92 -8.22
CA GLN A 148 -6.51 9.24 -7.10
C GLN A 148 -5.60 9.22 -5.87
N ARG A 149 -6.15 9.60 -4.71
CA ARG A 149 -5.44 9.54 -3.44
C ARG A 149 -5.46 8.12 -2.88
N MET A 150 -4.30 7.62 -2.48
CA MET A 150 -4.12 6.33 -1.84
C MET A 150 -3.28 6.49 -0.57
N GLN A 151 -3.46 5.60 0.40
CA GLN A 151 -2.57 5.47 1.55
C GLN A 151 -1.66 4.27 1.32
N LEU A 152 -0.35 4.46 1.49
CA LEU A 152 0.64 3.38 1.38
C LEU A 152 1.04 2.90 2.78
N GLU A 153 0.98 1.59 2.99
CA GLU A 153 1.50 0.91 4.17
C GLU A 153 2.80 0.21 3.78
N VAL A 154 3.91 0.72 4.30
CA VAL A 154 5.26 0.22 4.02
C VAL A 154 5.74 -0.59 5.22
N PRO A 155 6.09 -1.87 5.04
CA PRO A 155 6.64 -2.68 6.12
C PRO A 155 8.03 -2.17 6.52
N ILE A 156 8.27 -2.08 7.83
CA ILE A 156 9.56 -1.62 8.40
C ILE A 156 10.32 -2.73 9.13
N GLU A 157 9.64 -3.83 9.47
CA GLU A 157 10.18 -4.97 10.18
C GLU A 157 9.36 -6.22 9.82
N GLU A 158 10.01 -7.38 9.85
CA GLU A 158 9.38 -8.68 9.67
C GLU A 158 9.62 -9.55 10.91
N TRP A 159 8.55 -10.09 11.49
CA TRP A 159 8.64 -11.09 12.55
C TRP A 159 8.28 -12.47 12.01
N THR A 160 9.19 -13.40 12.19
CA THR A 160 8.95 -14.81 11.90
C THR A 160 8.33 -15.51 13.10
N ASP A 161 7.59 -16.58 12.83
CA ASP A 161 7.02 -17.46 13.85
C ASP A 161 6.11 -16.74 14.87
N GLN A 162 5.17 -15.93 14.37
CA GLN A 162 4.16 -15.24 15.18
C GLN A 162 2.75 -15.64 14.73
N ILE A 163 1.78 -15.47 15.61
CA ILE A 163 0.36 -15.71 15.29
C ILE A 163 -0.33 -14.36 15.12
N VAL A 164 -0.86 -14.10 13.93
CA VAL A 164 -1.59 -12.86 13.62
C VAL A 164 -3.09 -13.10 13.71
N LEU A 165 -3.77 -12.30 14.51
CA LEU A 165 -5.22 -12.33 14.67
C LEU A 165 -5.82 -10.95 14.36
N PRO A 166 -7.12 -10.86 14.00
CA PRO A 166 -7.83 -9.58 13.97
C PRO A 166 -7.77 -8.90 15.34
N VAL A 167 -7.71 -7.57 15.36
CA VAL A 167 -7.61 -6.80 16.61
C VAL A 167 -8.75 -7.11 17.59
N ASP A 168 -9.94 -7.43 17.09
CA ASP A 168 -11.14 -7.76 17.88
C ASP A 168 -11.11 -9.15 18.54
N ALA A 169 -10.11 -9.98 18.20
CA ALA A 169 -9.95 -11.32 18.73
C ALA A 169 -9.27 -11.34 20.11
N ALA A 170 -8.53 -10.28 20.45
CA ALA A 170 -7.82 -10.15 21.72
C ALA A 170 -8.43 -9.05 22.61
N VAL A 171 -8.53 -9.33 23.91
CA VAL A 171 -9.01 -8.37 24.91
C VAL A 171 -7.94 -8.13 25.94
N GLN A 172 -7.75 -6.88 26.31
CA GLN A 172 -6.86 -6.49 27.40
C GLN A 172 -7.64 -6.45 28.73
N GLU A 173 -7.10 -7.09 29.76
CA GLU A 173 -7.55 -6.93 31.14
C GLU A 173 -6.35 -6.67 32.05
N GLY A 174 -6.27 -5.45 32.61
CA GLY A 174 -5.11 -5.05 33.39
C GLY A 174 -3.85 -5.01 32.51
N ALA A 175 -2.81 -5.74 32.92
CA ALA A 175 -1.57 -5.86 32.17
C ALA A 175 -1.57 -7.00 31.15
N ASP A 176 -2.56 -7.90 31.22
CA ASP A 176 -2.57 -9.16 30.48
C ASP A 176 -3.52 -9.09 29.28
N TRP A 177 -3.19 -9.89 28.25
CA TRP A 177 -4.00 -10.04 27.05
C TRP A 177 -4.60 -11.44 26.98
N PHE A 178 -5.81 -11.52 26.47
CA PHE A 178 -6.56 -12.77 26.41
C PHE A 178 -7.24 -12.96 25.06
N VAL A 179 -7.27 -14.21 24.61
CA VAL A 179 -8.07 -14.68 23.48
C VAL A 179 -9.03 -15.75 23.95
N PHE A 180 -10.08 -16.01 23.18
CA PHE A 180 -11.06 -17.04 23.48
C PHE A 180 -10.94 -18.18 22.49
N GLN A 181 -10.40 -19.30 22.94
CA GLN A 181 -10.23 -20.51 22.14
C GLN A 181 -11.47 -21.39 22.28
N GLN A 182 -11.97 -21.92 21.16
CA GLN A 182 -13.07 -22.86 21.15
C GLN A 182 -12.59 -24.24 21.61
N ASN A 183 -13.22 -24.76 22.65
CA ASN A 183 -13.00 -26.11 23.15
C ASN A 183 -14.35 -26.87 23.11
N GLY A 184 -14.58 -27.62 22.03
CA GLY A 184 -15.87 -28.26 21.77
C GLY A 184 -16.99 -27.24 21.56
N LYS A 185 -17.91 -27.11 22.54
CA LYS A 185 -19.06 -26.19 22.51
C LYS A 185 -18.88 -24.93 23.36
N ARG A 186 -17.75 -24.80 24.06
CA ARG A 186 -17.46 -23.68 24.96
C ARG A 186 -16.25 -22.89 24.46
N PHE A 187 -16.11 -21.69 24.97
CA PHE A 187 -14.93 -20.86 24.76
C PHE A 187 -14.15 -20.78 26.06
N ASP A 188 -12.88 -21.16 26.01
CA ASP A 188 -11.95 -21.06 27.11
C ASP A 188 -11.09 -19.80 26.92
N ARG A 189 -10.92 -19.07 28.02
CA ARG A 189 -10.13 -17.85 28.05
C ARG A 189 -8.65 -18.23 28.23
N ILE A 190 -7.83 -17.85 27.26
CA ILE A 190 -6.40 -18.16 27.23
C ILE A 190 -5.61 -16.86 27.31
N ALA A 191 -4.65 -16.79 28.23
CA ALA A 191 -3.71 -15.68 28.32
C ALA A 191 -2.68 -15.77 27.21
N VAL A 192 -2.41 -14.66 26.53
CA VAL A 192 -1.48 -14.58 25.41
C VAL A 192 -0.50 -13.43 25.58
N HIS A 193 0.70 -13.58 25.01
CA HIS A 193 1.68 -12.49 24.97
C HIS A 193 1.55 -11.74 23.63
N VAL A 194 1.00 -10.54 23.68
CA VAL A 194 0.92 -9.65 22.52
C VAL A 194 2.27 -8.99 22.26
N ARG A 195 2.83 -9.21 21.08
CA ARG A 195 4.05 -8.55 20.58
C ARG A 195 3.76 -7.19 19.98
N HIS A 196 2.62 -7.08 19.29
CA HIS A 196 2.22 -5.86 18.61
C HIS A 196 0.73 -5.78 18.43
N ARG A 197 0.22 -4.56 18.32
CA ARG A 197 -1.18 -4.29 18.03
C ARG A 197 -1.28 -3.02 17.20
N ASP A 198 -1.96 -3.12 16.08
CA ASP A 198 -2.34 -1.99 15.25
C ASP A 198 -3.88 -1.87 15.19
N GLN A 199 -4.41 -1.11 14.23
CA GLN A 199 -5.85 -0.88 14.09
C GLN A 199 -6.63 -2.06 13.51
N ARG A 200 -5.94 -3.02 12.86
CA ARG A 200 -6.50 -4.14 12.12
C ARG A 200 -6.12 -5.48 12.74
N SER A 201 -4.91 -5.57 13.27
CA SER A 201 -4.26 -6.81 13.68
C SER A 201 -3.70 -6.73 15.10
N VAL A 202 -3.61 -7.91 15.71
CA VAL A 202 -2.83 -8.16 16.92
C VAL A 202 -1.88 -9.32 16.64
N VAL A 203 -0.61 -9.12 16.93
CA VAL A 203 0.45 -10.11 16.76
C VAL A 203 0.73 -10.74 18.12
N VAL A 204 0.53 -12.04 18.21
CA VAL A 204 0.71 -12.86 19.41
C VAL A 204 1.97 -13.72 19.27
N ALA A 205 2.73 -13.82 20.35
CA ALA A 205 3.91 -14.67 20.43
C ALA A 205 3.54 -16.15 20.23
N ASN A 206 4.27 -16.87 19.38
CA ASN A 206 4.17 -18.31 19.29
C ASN A 206 5.00 -18.99 20.40
N ASP A 207 4.55 -18.88 21.64
CA ASP A 207 5.22 -19.42 22.83
C ASP A 207 4.52 -20.65 23.44
N GLY A 208 3.57 -21.22 22.69
CA GLY A 208 2.75 -22.35 23.12
C GLY A 208 1.47 -21.97 23.87
N SER A 209 1.17 -20.67 24.04
CA SER A 209 -0.14 -20.21 24.52
C SER A 209 -1.25 -20.44 23.49
N LEU A 210 -0.91 -20.39 22.20
CA LEU A 210 -1.82 -20.64 21.08
C LEU A 210 -1.05 -21.39 19.99
N PHE A 211 -1.71 -22.27 19.25
CA PHE A 211 -1.11 -23.05 18.16
C PHE A 211 -1.80 -22.80 16.82
N PRO A 212 -1.07 -22.87 15.69
CA PRO A 212 -1.68 -22.91 14.37
C PRO A 212 -2.71 -24.06 14.26
N GLY A 213 -3.95 -23.72 13.87
CA GLY A 213 -5.08 -24.66 13.81
C GLY A 213 -6.06 -24.53 14.97
N ASP A 214 -5.71 -23.81 16.03
CA ASP A 214 -6.65 -23.46 17.09
C ASP A 214 -7.77 -22.56 16.56
N VAL A 215 -9.01 -22.88 16.93
CA VAL A 215 -10.17 -22.07 16.57
C VAL A 215 -10.36 -21.01 17.63
N VAL A 216 -10.16 -19.74 17.28
CA VAL A 216 -10.33 -18.60 18.19
C VAL A 216 -11.50 -17.73 17.76
N ALA A 217 -12.13 -17.08 18.74
CA ALA A 217 -13.16 -16.08 18.48
C ALA A 217 -12.55 -14.85 17.80
N LEU A 218 -12.79 -14.69 16.49
CA LEU A 218 -12.27 -13.57 15.70
C LEU A 218 -12.99 -12.24 15.96
N LYS A 219 -14.22 -12.32 16.47
CA LYS A 219 -15.09 -11.19 16.78
C LYS A 219 -15.77 -11.44 18.11
N SER A 220 -16.14 -10.36 18.81
CA SER A 220 -16.87 -10.41 20.08
C SER A 220 -16.09 -10.98 21.27
N ALA A 221 -14.75 -11.00 21.24
CA ALA A 221 -13.95 -11.39 22.41
C ALA A 221 -14.32 -10.54 23.65
N HIS A 222 -14.58 -9.24 23.45
CA HIS A 222 -15.05 -8.35 24.53
C HIS A 222 -16.41 -8.78 25.11
N GLN A 223 -17.35 -9.23 24.27
CA GLN A 223 -18.66 -9.71 24.74
C GLN A 223 -18.53 -11.03 25.52
N MET A 224 -17.66 -11.93 25.06
CA MET A 224 -17.38 -13.19 25.77
C MET A 224 -16.74 -12.93 27.13
N GLN A 225 -15.82 -11.97 27.21
CA GLN A 225 -15.21 -11.51 28.45
C GLN A 225 -16.26 -10.98 29.44
N MET A 226 -17.22 -10.17 28.98
CA MET A 226 -18.32 -9.68 29.81
C MET A 226 -19.24 -10.82 30.28
N ALA A 227 -19.57 -11.78 29.41
CA ALA A 227 -20.41 -12.92 29.77
C ALA A 227 -19.76 -13.78 30.87
N ILE A 228 -18.47 -14.05 30.78
CA ILE A 228 -17.73 -14.79 31.81
C ILE A 228 -17.69 -13.99 33.11
N ARG A 229 -17.37 -12.69 33.08
CA ARG A 229 -17.39 -11.84 34.29
C ARG A 229 -18.74 -11.86 34.99
N ASN A 230 -19.84 -11.76 34.24
CA ASN A 230 -21.21 -11.83 34.77
C ASN A 230 -21.54 -13.22 35.34
N GLN A 231 -20.92 -14.29 34.83
CA GLN A 231 -21.11 -15.65 35.33
C GLN A 231 -20.23 -15.97 36.55
N SER A 232 -19.02 -15.40 36.64
CA SER A 232 -18.08 -15.53 37.76
C SER A 232 -18.31 -14.53 38.90
N GLY A 233 -19.01 -13.42 38.63
CA GLY A 233 -19.61 -12.54 39.64
C GLY A 233 -20.89 -13.16 40.18
N GLY A 234 -20.75 -14.21 40.99
CA GLY A 234 -21.88 -14.94 41.58
C GLY A 234 -22.86 -14.02 42.33
N ALA A 235 -24.15 -14.33 42.17
CA ALA A 235 -25.31 -13.92 42.96
C ALA A 235 -25.12 -12.71 43.87
N VAL A 236 -25.72 -11.57 43.49
CA VAL A 236 -26.08 -10.55 44.49
C VAL A 236 -27.05 -11.21 45.45
N ASP A 237 -26.60 -11.48 46.67
CA ASP A 237 -27.44 -11.93 47.78
C ASP A 237 -28.62 -10.95 47.95
N PRO A 238 -29.90 -11.39 47.84
CA PRO A 238 -31.07 -10.52 47.99
C PRO A 238 -31.31 -10.02 49.42
N HIS A 239 -30.40 -10.28 50.38
CA HIS A 239 -30.63 -9.98 51.79
C HIS A 239 -29.69 -8.93 52.41
N ALA A 240 -29.19 -7.96 51.64
CA ALA A 240 -28.69 -6.70 52.23
C ALA A 240 -29.85 -5.73 52.44
N GLY A 241 -30.42 -5.77 53.65
CA GLY A 241 -31.68 -5.13 54.03
C GLY A 241 -31.72 -3.61 53.92
N HIS A 242 -32.95 -3.12 53.79
CA HIS A 242 -33.34 -1.76 54.12
C HIS A 242 -32.77 -1.33 55.47
N ASN A 243 -32.24 -0.11 55.52
CA ASN A 243 -32.46 0.74 56.68
C ASN A 243 -32.80 2.15 56.20
N HIS A 244 -33.84 2.67 56.86
CA HIS A 244 -34.50 3.95 56.69
C HIS A 244 -33.59 5.14 57.02
#